data_AF-A0A060CAF9-F1
#
_entry.id   AF-A0A060CAF9-F1
#
_cell.length_a   1.000
_cell.length_b   1.000
_cell.length_c   1.000
_cell.angle_alpha   90.00
_cell.angle_beta   90.00
_cell.angle_gamma   90.00
#
_symmetry.space_group_name_H-M   'P 1'
#
loop_
_entity.id
_entity.type
_entity.pdbx_description
1 polymer ?
#
loop_
_entity_poly.entity_id
_entity_poly.type
_entity_poly.pdbx_seq_one_letter_code
_entity_poly.pdbx_strand_id
1 'polypeptide(L)'
;LIGGVSKSGDRYVDHTMFDMVQSLTITDSLKFGKAVLGKLGRVNKLHKNSVEQAGFAVLKAPDIPSILVETAFISNVEEERKLKTAKFQQEVAESILAGIRAYFSDGATLARRG
;
A
#
# COMPACT_ATOMS: atom_id res chain seq x y z
N LEU A 1 -5.90 24.13 2.25
CA LEU A 1 -5.62 22.74 2.65
C LEU A 1 -4.15 22.47 2.40
N ILE A 2 -3.42 21.94 3.39
CA ILE A 2 -2.11 21.30 3.18
C ILE A 2 -2.33 19.82 3.48
N GLY A 3 -2.16 18.95 2.49
CA GLY A 3 -2.29 17.50 2.68
C GLY A 3 -3.60 17.02 3.31
N GLY A 4 -4.72 17.68 3.04
CA GLY A 4 -6.03 17.31 3.58
C GLY A 4 -6.39 17.94 4.94
N VAL A 5 -5.49 18.71 5.57
CA VAL A 5 -5.74 19.36 6.87
C VAL A 5 -6.14 20.84 6.70
N SER A 6 -7.09 21.30 7.52
CA SER A 6 -7.50 22.71 7.63
C SER A 6 -6.37 23.54 8.23
N LYS A 7 -6.04 24.68 7.59
CA LYS A 7 -4.99 25.58 8.08
C LYS A 7 -5.45 26.30 9.34
N SER A 8 -4.66 26.24 10.41
CA SER A 8 -4.90 26.99 11.65
C SER A 8 -4.39 28.44 11.57
N GLY A 9 -3.51 28.74 10.60
CA GLY A 9 -2.85 30.04 10.46
C GLY A 9 -1.48 30.11 11.14
N ASP A 10 -1.17 29.15 12.02
CA ASP A 10 0.15 28.95 12.61
C ASP A 10 0.94 27.89 11.83
N ARG A 11 2.13 28.25 11.33
CA ARG A 11 2.96 27.35 10.52
C ARG A 11 3.47 26.13 11.29
N TYR A 12 3.71 26.26 12.59
CA TYR A 12 4.20 25.16 13.41
C TYR A 12 3.09 24.13 13.68
N VAL A 13 1.88 24.62 13.97
CA VAL A 13 0.69 23.77 14.14
C VAL A 13 0.33 23.07 12.83
N ASP A 14 0.36 23.80 11.70
CA ASP A 14 0.05 23.22 10.39
C ASP A 14 1.07 22.13 9.99
N HIS A 15 2.37 22.32 10.30
CA HIS A 15 3.42 21.32 10.03
C HIS A 15 3.27 20.08 10.90
N THR A 16 3.06 20.25 12.20
CA THR A 16 2.89 19.12 13.13
C THR A 16 1.64 18.30 12.80
N MET A 17 0.53 18.96 12.44
CA MET A 17 -0.67 18.26 11.96
C MET A 17 -0.40 17.46 10.68
N PHE A 18 0.34 18.04 9.74
CA PHE A 18 0.71 17.36 8.51
C PHE A 18 1.58 16.12 8.78
N ASP A 19 2.59 16.22 9.63
CA ASP A 19 3.46 15.09 10.00
C ASP A 19 2.67 13.97 10.68
N MET A 20 1.70 14.32 11.54
CA MET A 20 0.82 13.35 12.18
C MET A 20 -0.04 12.62 11.16
N VAL A 21 -0.67 13.35 10.23
CA VAL A 21 -1.49 12.75 9.16
C VAL A 21 -0.65 11.85 8.26
N GLN A 22 0.55 12.29 7.87
CA GLN A 22 1.46 11.45 7.10
C GLN A 22 1.85 10.18 7.86
N SER A 23 2.14 10.29 9.16
CA SER A 23 2.50 9.14 10.02
C SER A 23 1.35 8.13 10.14
N LEU A 24 0.11 8.61 10.26
CA LEU A 24 -1.09 7.76 10.26
C LEU A 24 -1.26 7.06 8.90
N THR A 25 -1.14 7.80 7.80
CA THR A 25 -1.24 7.25 6.43
C THR A 25 -0.17 6.19 6.17
N ILE A 26 1.07 6.38 6.65
CA ILE A 26 2.13 5.36 6.57
C ILE A 26 1.75 4.11 7.36
N THR A 27 1.23 4.28 8.58
CA THR A 27 0.79 3.16 9.43
C THR A 27 -0.31 2.34 8.75
N ASP A 28 -1.29 3.00 8.14
CA ASP A 28 -2.36 2.33 7.41
C ASP A 28 -1.87 1.70 6.10
N SER A 29 -0.90 2.33 5.42
CA SER A 29 -0.23 1.74 4.25
C SER A 29 0.50 0.43 4.60
N LEU A 30 1.14 0.37 5.78
CA LEU A 30 1.79 -0.85 6.26
C LEU A 30 0.79 -1.97 6.57
N LYS A 31 -0.35 -1.64 7.21
CA LYS A 31 -1.44 -2.60 7.44
C LYS A 31 -2.01 -3.12 6.12
N PHE A 32 -2.28 -2.22 5.18
CA PHE A 32 -2.77 -2.57 3.85
C PHE A 32 -1.76 -3.46 3.11
N GLY A 33 -0.49 -3.06 3.08
CA GLY A 33 0.59 -3.84 2.47
C GLY A 33 0.69 -5.25 3.07
N LYS A 34 0.56 -5.39 4.39
CA LYS A 34 0.60 -6.69 5.07
C LYS A 34 -0.58 -7.58 4.68
N ALA A 35 -1.78 -7.00 4.55
CA ALA A 35 -2.96 -7.73 4.10
C ALA A 35 -2.79 -8.27 2.67
N VAL A 36 -2.26 -7.45 1.75
CA VAL A 36 -1.98 -7.84 0.36
C VAL A 36 -0.84 -8.88 0.29
N LEU A 37 0.26 -8.65 0.99
CA LEU A 37 1.42 -9.55 1.02
C LEU A 37 1.03 -10.97 1.49
N GLY A 38 0.18 -11.06 2.51
CA GLY A 38 -0.32 -12.34 3.02
C GLY A 38 -1.16 -13.14 2.02
N LYS A 39 -1.79 -12.48 1.03
CA LYS A 39 -2.49 -13.17 -0.06
C LYS A 39 -1.52 -13.55 -1.18
N LEU A 40 -0.65 -12.63 -1.58
CA LEU A 40 0.34 -12.86 -2.65
C LEU A 40 1.31 -14.01 -2.36
N GLY A 41 1.68 -14.22 -1.10
CA GLY A 41 2.55 -15.33 -0.70
C GLY A 41 1.98 -16.73 -0.96
N ARG A 42 0.70 -16.83 -1.35
CA ARG A 42 0.06 -18.09 -1.78
C ARG A 42 0.17 -18.33 -3.28
N VAL A 43 0.49 -17.30 -4.07
CA VAL A 43 0.56 -17.34 -5.54
C VAL A 43 2.00 -17.46 -6.02
N ASN A 44 2.93 -16.73 -5.39
CA ASN A 44 4.34 -16.79 -5.74
C ASN A 44 5.21 -16.83 -4.48
N LYS A 45 6.45 -17.29 -4.64
CA LYS A 45 7.47 -17.15 -3.60
C LYS A 45 7.72 -15.66 -3.36
N LEU A 46 7.57 -15.23 -2.12
CA LEU A 46 7.86 -13.86 -1.74
C LEU A 46 9.37 -13.62 -1.75
N HIS A 47 9.79 -12.46 -2.27
CA HIS A 47 11.17 -11.99 -2.12
C HIS A 47 11.52 -11.68 -0.66
N LYS A 48 10.55 -11.13 0.07
CA LYS A 48 10.61 -10.80 1.50
C LYS A 48 9.30 -11.19 2.17
N ASN A 49 9.41 -11.68 3.40
CA ASN A 49 8.24 -12.08 4.20
C ASN A 49 7.61 -10.90 4.96
N SER A 50 8.15 -9.69 4.79
CA SER A 50 7.72 -8.42 5.39
C SER A 50 7.42 -7.39 4.32
N VAL A 51 6.61 -6.39 4.67
CA VAL A 51 6.44 -5.17 3.87
C VAL A 51 7.70 -4.33 4.06
N GLU A 52 8.32 -3.94 2.95
CA GLU A 52 9.51 -3.09 2.96
C GLU A 52 9.12 -1.61 2.80
N GLN A 53 9.93 -0.71 3.35
CA GLN A 53 9.75 0.74 3.22
C GLN A 53 10.93 1.36 2.50
N ALA A 54 10.64 2.23 1.53
CA ALA A 54 11.63 3.04 0.84
C ALA A 54 11.01 4.37 0.38
N GLY A 55 11.85 5.34 0.02
CA GLY A 55 11.44 6.70 -0.33
C GLY A 55 10.81 6.87 -1.71
N PHE A 56 9.91 5.99 -2.12
CA PHE A 56 9.26 6.04 -3.44
C PHE A 56 8.36 7.27 -3.57
N ALA A 57 8.59 8.10 -4.60
CA ALA A 57 7.81 9.32 -4.85
C ALA A 57 6.32 9.03 -5.07
N VAL A 58 5.99 7.91 -5.70
CA VAL A 58 4.61 7.48 -5.99
C VAL A 58 3.80 7.11 -4.74
N LEU A 59 4.45 6.95 -3.58
CA LEU A 59 3.80 6.56 -2.32
C LEU A 59 3.63 7.75 -1.36
N LYS A 60 3.89 9.00 -1.79
CA LYS A 60 3.94 10.19 -0.93
C LYS A 60 2.61 10.91 -0.71
N ALA A 61 1.48 10.33 -1.12
CA ALA A 61 0.17 10.92 -0.86
C ALA A 61 -0.04 11.05 0.66
N PRO A 62 -0.27 12.26 1.20
CA PRO A 62 -0.28 12.46 2.65
C PRO A 62 -1.52 11.89 3.33
N ASP A 63 -2.64 11.77 2.61
CA ASP A 63 -3.96 11.38 3.13
C ASP A 63 -4.54 10.11 2.48
N ILE A 64 -3.74 9.39 1.68
CA ILE A 64 -4.16 8.17 0.98
C ILE A 64 -3.16 7.05 1.25
N PRO A 65 -3.58 5.94 1.89
CA PRO A 65 -2.73 4.77 2.06
C PRO A 65 -2.26 4.23 0.71
N SER A 66 -0.94 4.09 0.54
CA SER A 66 -0.32 3.78 -0.76
C SER A 66 0.69 2.64 -0.61
N ILE A 67 0.66 1.67 -1.53
CA ILE A 67 1.61 0.55 -1.58
C ILE A 67 2.14 0.38 -3.00
N LEU A 68 3.36 -0.12 -3.12
CA LEU A 68 3.94 -0.62 -4.36
C LEU A 68 3.95 -2.14 -4.31
N VAL A 69 3.37 -2.79 -5.32
CA VAL A 69 3.30 -4.26 -5.41
C VAL A 69 4.25 -4.74 -6.49
N GLU A 70 5.30 -5.45 -6.08
CA GLU A 70 6.16 -6.20 -6.97
C GLU A 70 5.51 -7.56 -7.28
N THR A 71 4.95 -7.71 -8.47
CA THR A 71 4.23 -8.93 -8.86
C THR A 71 5.16 -10.09 -9.17
N ALA A 72 6.31 -9.78 -9.77
CA ALA A 72 7.45 -10.67 -10.05
C ALA A 72 8.62 -9.81 -10.58
N PHE A 73 9.84 -10.36 -10.58
CA PHE A 73 11.03 -9.74 -11.16
C PHE A 73 11.22 -10.17 -12.61
N ILE A 74 11.04 -9.22 -13.54
CA ILE A 74 11.25 -9.48 -14.98
C ILE A 74 12.70 -9.86 -15.32
N SER A 75 13.66 -9.55 -14.45
CA SER A 75 15.06 -9.95 -14.58
C SER A 75 15.29 -11.46 -14.33
N ASN A 76 14.32 -12.16 -13.74
CA ASN A 76 14.34 -13.61 -13.58
C ASN A 76 13.53 -14.25 -14.73
N VAL A 77 14.19 -15.09 -15.54
CA VAL A 77 13.60 -15.71 -16.74
C VAL A 77 12.35 -16.55 -16.44
N GLU A 78 12.31 -17.22 -15.29
CA GLU A 78 11.14 -18.01 -14.88
C GLU A 78 9.95 -17.12 -14.53
N GLU A 79 10.20 -16.03 -13.80
CA GLU A 79 9.19 -15.05 -13.42
C GLU A 79 8.71 -14.22 -14.61
N GLU A 80 9.60 -13.83 -15.52
CA GLU A 80 9.25 -13.19 -16.80
C GLU A 80 8.27 -14.08 -17.60
N ARG A 81 8.54 -15.38 -17.68
CA ARG A 81 7.65 -16.31 -18.37
C ARG A 81 6.26 -16.35 -17.72
N LYS A 82 6.19 -16.37 -16.38
CA LYS A 82 4.92 -16.32 -15.64
C LYS A 82 4.16 -15.03 -15.90
N LEU A 83 4.85 -13.89 -15.88
CA LEU A 83 4.27 -12.56 -16.13
C LEU A 83 3.56 -12.46 -17.48
N LYS A 84 3.96 -13.27 -18.48
CA LYS A 84 3.32 -13.34 -19.81
C LYS A 84 2.06 -14.20 -19.86
N THR A 85 1.72 -14.92 -18.79
CA THR A 85 0.56 -15.83 -18.77
C THR A 85 -0.67 -15.17 -18.16
N ALA A 86 -1.82 -15.29 -18.83
CA ALA A 86 -3.10 -14.77 -18.33
C ALA A 86 -3.47 -15.39 -16.96
N LYS A 87 -3.16 -16.68 -16.77
CA LYS A 87 -3.41 -17.38 -15.50
C LYS A 87 -2.70 -16.71 -14.32
N PHE A 88 -1.39 -16.47 -14.44
CA PHE A 88 -0.61 -15.85 -13.37
C PHE A 88 -1.06 -14.41 -13.09
N GLN A 89 -1.33 -13.63 -14.15
CA GLN A 89 -1.86 -12.27 -14.01
C GLN A 89 -3.19 -12.25 -13.24
N GLN A 90 -4.08 -13.21 -13.54
CA GLN A 90 -5.35 -13.36 -12.85
C GLN A 90 -5.17 -13.74 -11.38
N GLU A 91 -4.29 -14.70 -11.07
CA GLU A 91 -4.00 -15.11 -9.68
C GLU A 91 -3.43 -13.95 -8.83
N VAL A 92 -2.57 -13.11 -9.43
CA VAL A 92 -2.04 -11.90 -8.80
C VAL A 92 -3.16 -10.88 -8.57
N ALA A 93 -3.99 -10.60 -9.58
CA ALA A 93 -5.10 -9.66 -9.47
C ALA A 93 -6.11 -10.08 -8.39
N GLU A 94 -6.47 -11.36 -8.34
CA GLU A 94 -7.35 -11.93 -7.32
C GLU A 94 -6.75 -11.85 -5.92
N SER A 95 -5.44 -12.04 -5.79
CA SER A 95 -4.73 -11.91 -4.51
C SER A 95 -4.71 -10.47 -4.02
N ILE A 96 -4.48 -9.50 -4.91
CA ILE A 96 -4.55 -8.06 -4.58
C ILE A 96 -5.98 -7.72 -4.14
N LEU A 97 -6.99 -8.15 -4.89
CA LEU A 97 -8.40 -7.94 -4.53
C LEU A 97 -8.75 -8.56 -3.17
N ALA A 98 -8.29 -9.77 -2.90
CA ALA A 98 -8.48 -10.42 -1.61
C ALA A 98 -7.78 -9.68 -0.46
N GLY A 99 -6.61 -9.08 -0.73
CA GLY A 99 -5.88 -8.24 0.22
C GLY A 99 -6.62 -6.93 0.51
N ILE A 100 -7.14 -6.26 -0.53
CA ILE A 100 -7.98 -5.07 -0.41
C ILE A 100 -9.22 -5.37 0.44
N ARG A 101 -9.93 -6.46 0.14
CA ARG A 101 -11.09 -6.89 0.92
C ARG A 101 -10.72 -7.16 2.38
N ALA A 102 -9.62 -7.88 2.62
CA ALA A 102 -9.16 -8.17 3.98
C ALA A 102 -8.82 -6.90 4.77
N TYR A 103 -8.17 -5.93 4.14
CA TYR A 103 -7.87 -4.63 4.74
C TYR A 103 -9.15 -3.92 5.21
N PHE A 104 -10.19 -3.86 4.37
CA PHE A 104 -11.46 -3.23 4.73
C PHE A 104 -12.28 -4.02 5.77
N SER A 105 -12.17 -5.35 5.77
CA SER A 105 -12.85 -6.19 6.76
C SER A 105 -12.25 -6.08 8.17
N ASP A 106 -10.95 -5.80 8.31
CA ASP A 106 -10.25 -5.69 9.59
C ASP A 106 -10.43 -4.31 10.27
N GLY A 107 -11.50 -3.59 9.91
CA GLY A 107 -11.82 -2.30 10.50
C GLY A 107 -10.96 -1.15 9.97
N ALA A 108 -10.41 -1.25 8.76
CA ALA A 108 -9.89 -0.08 8.05
C ALA A 108 -11.03 0.92 7.90
N THR A 109 -11.09 1.83 8.86
CA THR A 109 -12.02 2.92 8.88
C THR A 109 -11.48 3.84 7.81
N LEU A 110 -12.05 3.79 6.60
CA LEU A 110 -11.92 4.91 5.66
C LEU A 110 -12.10 6.15 6.51
N ALA A 111 -11.05 6.98 6.62
CA ALA A 111 -11.11 8.24 7.34
C ALA A 111 -12.41 8.89 6.90
N ARG A 112 -13.41 8.85 7.78
CA ARG A 112 -14.80 9.12 7.42
C ARG A 112 -14.78 10.61 7.18
N ARG A 113 -14.71 11.01 5.91
CA ARG A 113 -14.85 12.41 5.50
C ARG A 113 -16.31 12.76 5.76
N GLY A 114 -16.59 13.14 7.01
CA GLY A 114 -17.76 13.85 7.47
C GLY A 114 -17.33 15.24 7.90
#